data_AF-A0A6A6WXK6-F1
#
_entry.id   AF-A0A6A6WXK6-F1
#
_cell.length_a   1.000
_cell.length_b   1.000
_cell.length_c   1.000
_cell.angle_alpha   90.00
_cell.angle_beta   90.00
_cell.angle_gamma   90.00
#
_symmetry.space_group_name_H-M   'P 1'
#
loop_
_entity.id
_entity.type
_entity.pdbx_description
1 polymer ?
#
loop_
_entity_poly.entity_id
_entity_poly.type
_entity_poly.pdbx_seq_one_letter_code
_entity_poly.pdbx_strand_id
1 'polypeptide(L)'
;RALVWESLDSSAGEISLDKEWAGAHKLPKSAPFFWDENREIYLLNAHHSLHCMRKVRRAIVLYNYERPQLDSYTHLVHCMDHLMQNIICEADDTPFYTSTTSNITTGLGQVRMCRSWDRLTDWANEQQACFGYINETQGVDAVIDRFRYCPKDSPLLKPMREYF
;
A
#
# COMPACT_ATOMS: atom_id res chain seq x y z
N ARG A 1 -18.09 -7.25 10.86
CA ARG A 1 -17.84 -6.19 9.85
C ARG A 1 -16.37 -5.74 9.73
N ALA A 2 -15.43 -6.21 10.57
CA ALA A 2 -14.00 -5.83 10.49
C ALA A 2 -13.13 -6.71 9.57
N LEU A 3 -13.60 -7.88 9.13
CA LEU A 3 -12.79 -8.90 8.42
C LEU A 3 -12.18 -8.41 7.10
N VAL A 4 -12.90 -7.55 6.36
CA VAL A 4 -12.43 -7.04 5.06
C VAL A 4 -11.20 -6.13 5.19
N TRP A 5 -11.09 -5.37 6.29
CA TRP A 5 -9.95 -4.47 6.51
C TRP A 5 -8.65 -5.22 6.83
N GLU A 6 -8.77 -6.40 7.42
CA GLU A 6 -7.62 -7.23 7.78
C GLU A 6 -7.22 -8.20 6.66
N SER A 7 -8.11 -8.47 5.70
CA SER A 7 -7.82 -9.37 4.57
C SER A 7 -7.13 -8.69 3.40
N LEU A 8 -7.10 -7.36 3.34
CA LEU A 8 -6.47 -6.63 2.24
C LEU A 8 -4.98 -6.44 2.53
N ASP A 9 -4.16 -7.23 1.85
CA ASP A 9 -2.70 -7.13 1.96
C ASP A 9 -2.18 -5.87 1.24
N SER A 10 -1.41 -5.09 1.98
CA SER A 10 -0.69 -3.93 1.44
C SER A 10 0.74 -4.25 1.03
N SER A 11 1.34 -5.41 1.41
CA SER A 11 2.76 -5.68 1.11
C SER A 11 3.04 -5.94 -0.36
N ALA A 12 2.04 -6.39 -1.11
CA ALA A 12 2.16 -6.50 -2.56
C ALA A 12 2.45 -5.15 -3.24
N GLY A 13 2.23 -4.01 -2.55
CA GLY A 13 2.44 -2.68 -3.10
C GLY A 13 3.90 -2.34 -3.37
N GLU A 14 4.83 -2.92 -2.62
CA GLU A 14 6.27 -2.75 -2.77
C GLU A 14 6.77 -3.66 -3.90
N ILE A 15 7.06 -3.04 -5.03
CA ILE A 15 7.48 -3.69 -6.26
C ILE A 15 8.92 -3.33 -6.62
N SER A 16 9.58 -4.19 -7.37
CA SER A 16 10.85 -3.92 -8.01
C SER A 16 10.62 -3.87 -9.52
N LEU A 17 11.02 -2.77 -10.15
CA LEU A 17 10.90 -2.59 -11.60
C LEU A 17 12.28 -2.57 -12.23
N ASP A 18 12.38 -3.14 -13.42
CA ASP A 18 13.59 -3.01 -14.24
C ASP A 18 13.85 -1.53 -14.60
N LYS A 19 15.12 -1.12 -14.56
CA LYS A 19 15.56 0.26 -14.80
C LYS A 19 15.28 0.73 -16.24
N GLU A 20 15.43 -0.14 -17.23
CA GLU A 20 15.14 0.18 -18.63
C GLU A 20 13.63 0.38 -18.80
N TRP A 21 12.83 -0.52 -18.24
CA TRP A 21 11.36 -0.39 -18.25
C TRP A 21 10.91 0.90 -17.57
N ALA A 22 11.43 1.20 -16.38
CA ALA A 22 11.10 2.42 -15.63
C ALA A 22 11.48 3.69 -16.41
N GLY A 23 12.66 3.68 -17.03
CA GLY A 23 13.14 4.77 -17.90
C GLY A 23 12.25 4.97 -19.13
N ALA A 24 11.86 3.88 -19.80
CA ALA A 24 10.96 3.93 -20.96
C ALA A 24 9.57 4.50 -20.60
N HIS A 25 9.11 4.26 -19.37
CA HIS A 25 7.85 4.80 -18.84
C HIS A 25 7.99 6.16 -18.15
N LYS A 26 9.18 6.77 -18.22
CA LYS A 26 9.48 8.10 -17.65
C LYS A 26 9.19 8.18 -16.15
N LEU A 27 9.38 7.08 -15.44
CA LEU A 27 9.29 7.09 -13.98
C LEU A 27 10.51 7.83 -13.39
N PRO A 28 10.34 8.56 -12.27
CA PRO A 28 11.47 9.09 -11.53
C PRO A 28 12.41 7.96 -11.09
N LYS A 29 13.72 8.25 -11.04
CA LYS A 29 14.69 7.32 -10.46
C LYS A 29 14.33 7.04 -9.02
N SER A 30 14.36 5.76 -8.65
CA SER A 30 14.08 5.33 -7.29
C SER A 30 15.30 4.66 -6.65
N ALA A 31 15.13 4.20 -5.41
CA ALA A 31 16.16 3.46 -4.71
C ALA A 31 16.50 2.17 -5.48
N PRO A 32 17.79 1.81 -5.61
CA PRO A 32 18.18 0.54 -6.22
C PRO A 32 17.62 -0.62 -5.39
N PHE A 33 17.25 -1.71 -6.06
CA PHE A 33 16.81 -2.91 -5.39
C PHE A 33 17.99 -3.69 -4.80
N PHE A 34 17.79 -4.31 -3.64
CA PHE A 34 18.85 -4.96 -2.87
C PHE A 34 19.41 -6.22 -3.55
N TRP A 35 18.57 -6.95 -4.29
CA TRP A 35 18.90 -8.28 -4.83
C TRP A 35 19.26 -8.26 -6.32
N ASP A 36 19.01 -7.15 -7.00
CA ASP A 36 19.22 -6.99 -8.45
C ASP A 36 19.55 -5.54 -8.77
N GLU A 37 20.81 -5.29 -9.16
CA GLU A 37 21.30 -3.96 -9.50
C GLU A 37 20.63 -3.35 -10.74
N ASN A 38 19.96 -4.16 -11.58
CA ASN A 38 19.21 -3.65 -12.73
C ASN A 38 17.79 -3.23 -12.37
N ARG A 39 17.39 -3.36 -11.11
CA ARG A 39 16.06 -3.01 -10.63
C ARG A 39 16.06 -1.85 -9.63
N GLU A 40 14.92 -1.19 -9.53
CA GLU A 40 14.62 -0.11 -8.60
C GLU A 40 13.30 -0.38 -7.84
N ILE A 41 13.22 0.09 -6.61
CA ILE A 41 12.07 -0.15 -5.71
C ILE A 41 11.02 0.93 -5.92
N TYR A 42 9.77 0.54 -6.13
CA TYR A 42 8.64 1.45 -6.20
C TYR A 42 7.53 0.99 -5.26
N LEU A 43 6.69 1.93 -4.84
CA LEU A 43 5.48 1.65 -4.08
C LEU A 43 4.26 2.06 -4.92
N LEU A 44 3.36 1.11 -5.14
CA LEU A 44 2.12 1.36 -5.84
C LEU A 44 1.20 2.30 -5.06
N ASN A 45 0.78 3.38 -5.70
CA ASN A 45 -0.06 4.43 -5.11
C ASN A 45 -1.34 3.90 -4.45
N ALA A 46 -2.04 2.93 -5.08
CA ALA A 46 -3.26 2.37 -4.51
C ALA A 46 -2.99 1.51 -3.26
N HIS A 47 -1.90 0.74 -3.24
CA HIS A 47 -1.48 -0.02 -2.07
C HIS A 47 -1.00 0.92 -0.94
N HIS A 48 -0.33 2.02 -1.27
CA HIS A 48 0.04 3.06 -0.29
C HIS A 48 -1.20 3.75 0.30
N SER A 49 -2.18 4.10 -0.53
CA SER A 49 -3.47 4.63 -0.06
C SER A 49 -4.19 3.66 0.89
N LEU A 50 -4.22 2.37 0.55
CA LEU A 50 -4.80 1.35 1.42
C LEU A 50 -4.04 1.24 2.76
N HIS A 51 -2.70 1.22 2.71
CA HIS A 51 -1.85 1.22 3.89
C HIS A 51 -2.13 2.43 4.80
N CYS A 52 -2.18 3.63 4.23
CA CYS A 52 -2.49 4.87 4.93
C CYS A 52 -3.88 4.80 5.59
N MET A 53 -4.90 4.33 4.86
CA MET A 53 -6.25 4.20 5.38
C MET A 53 -6.33 3.21 6.55
N ARG A 54 -5.60 2.09 6.48
CA ARG A 54 -5.52 1.12 7.60
C ARG A 54 -4.90 1.74 8.85
N LYS A 55 -3.81 2.50 8.72
CA LYS A 55 -3.18 3.21 9.85
C LYS A 55 -4.10 4.26 10.47
N VAL A 56 -4.77 5.08 9.66
CA VAL A 56 -5.75 6.07 10.14
C VAL A 56 -6.89 5.39 10.90
N ARG A 57 -7.48 4.33 10.33
CA ARG A 57 -8.53 3.56 11.01
C ARG A 57 -8.03 3.00 12.34
N ARG A 58 -6.83 2.41 12.35
CA ARG A 58 -6.21 1.85 13.56
C ARG A 58 -6.05 2.91 14.64
N ALA A 59 -5.57 4.10 14.29
CA ALA A 59 -5.40 5.18 15.24
C ALA A 59 -6.72 5.60 15.91
N ILE A 60 -7.80 5.71 15.14
CA ILE A 60 -9.16 6.00 15.64
C ILE A 60 -9.65 4.90 16.58
N VAL A 61 -9.48 3.63 16.20
CA VAL A 61 -9.89 2.49 17.03
C VAL A 61 -9.10 2.45 18.34
N LEU A 62 -7.78 2.62 18.30
CA LEU A 62 -6.93 2.64 19.50
C LEU A 62 -7.32 3.81 20.43
N TYR A 63 -7.59 4.98 19.87
CA TYR A 63 -8.07 6.14 20.63
C TYR A 63 -9.39 5.85 21.36
N ASN A 64 -10.39 5.29 20.67
CA ASN A 64 -11.69 4.96 21.26
C ASN A 64 -11.60 3.94 22.40
N TYR A 65 -10.61 3.04 22.37
CA TYR A 65 -10.38 2.04 23.40
C TYR A 65 -9.29 2.43 24.41
N GLU A 66 -8.86 3.70 24.41
CA GLU A 66 -7.82 4.22 25.33
C GLU A 66 -6.51 3.41 25.27
N ARG A 67 -6.14 2.91 24.09
CA ARG A 67 -4.92 2.14 23.86
C ARG A 67 -3.79 3.04 23.34
N PRO A 68 -2.52 2.73 23.65
CA PRO A 68 -1.37 3.43 23.07
C PRO A 68 -1.40 3.38 21.54
N GLN A 69 -1.02 4.49 20.92
CA GLN A 69 -0.88 4.55 19.46
C GLN A 69 0.31 3.72 19.00
N LEU A 70 0.15 3.01 17.89
CA LEU A 70 1.22 2.22 17.26
C LEU A 70 1.96 2.99 16.18
N ASP A 71 1.33 4.04 15.63
CA ASP A 71 1.88 4.88 14.57
C ASP A 71 2.25 6.24 15.13
N SER A 72 3.37 6.80 14.68
CA SER A 72 3.75 8.15 15.08
C SER A 72 2.77 9.17 14.49
N TYR A 73 2.61 10.29 15.19
CA TYR A 73 1.81 11.42 14.72
C TYR A 73 2.22 11.86 13.31
N THR A 74 3.53 12.03 13.06
CA THR A 74 4.06 12.41 11.74
C THR A 74 3.67 11.42 10.64
N HIS A 75 3.70 10.12 10.91
CA HIS A 75 3.29 9.11 9.92
C HIS A 75 1.79 9.22 9.63
N LEU A 76 0.95 9.40 10.65
CA LEU A 76 -0.49 9.58 10.46
C LEU A 76 -0.84 10.85 9.68
N VAL A 77 -0.12 11.95 9.92
CA VAL A 77 -0.27 13.19 9.13
C VAL A 77 0.09 12.96 7.66
N HIS A 78 1.24 12.34 7.39
CA HIS A 78 1.64 11.96 6.03
C HIS A 78 0.60 11.06 5.35
N CYS A 79 0.01 10.12 6.09
CA CYS A 79 -1.06 9.26 5.57
C CYS A 79 -2.28 10.07 5.12
N MET A 80 -2.69 11.05 5.93
CA MET A 80 -3.82 11.92 5.59
C MET A 80 -3.51 12.80 4.37
N ASP A 81 -2.30 13.36 4.31
CA ASP A 81 -1.87 14.18 3.17
C ASP A 81 -1.81 13.38 1.86
N HIS A 82 -1.32 12.13 1.92
CA HIS A 82 -1.30 11.24 0.76
C HIS A 82 -2.71 10.89 0.26
N LEU A 83 -3.64 10.57 1.18
CA LEU A 83 -5.03 10.29 0.84
C LEU A 83 -5.71 11.53 0.24
N MET A 84 -5.43 12.72 0.78
CA MET A 84 -5.93 13.98 0.25
C MET A 84 -5.41 14.24 -1.18
N GLN A 85 -4.11 14.03 -1.43
CA GLN A 85 -3.54 14.14 -2.78
C GLN A 85 -4.21 13.18 -3.77
N ASN A 86 -4.53 11.95 -3.34
CA ASN A 86 -5.27 10.99 -4.17
C ASN A 86 -6.68 11.48 -4.51
N ILE A 87 -7.39 12.04 -3.53
CA ILE A 87 -8.74 12.60 -3.75
C ILE A 87 -8.69 13.73 -4.78
N ILE A 88 -7.71 14.63 -4.66
CA ILE A 88 -7.55 15.74 -5.63
C ILE A 88 -7.11 15.22 -7.00
N CYS A 89 -6.25 14.21 -7.05
CA CYS A 89 -5.74 13.65 -8.30
C CYS A 89 -6.84 12.91 -9.08
N GLU A 90 -7.66 12.11 -8.39
CA GLU A 90 -8.77 11.40 -9.02
C GLU A 90 -9.88 12.37 -9.45
N ALA A 91 -10.18 13.38 -8.63
CA ALA A 91 -11.20 14.41 -8.90
C ALA A 91 -12.53 13.85 -9.43
N ASP A 92 -12.99 12.72 -8.86
CA ASP A 92 -14.20 12.02 -9.33
C ASP A 92 -15.43 12.94 -9.28
N ASP A 93 -15.99 13.23 -10.46
CA ASP A 93 -17.12 14.13 -10.68
C ASP A 93 -18.48 13.42 -10.59
N THR A 94 -18.51 12.14 -10.22
CA THR A 94 -19.74 11.35 -10.07
C THR A 94 -20.66 11.99 -9.01
N PRO A 95 -21.82 12.54 -9.41
CA PRO A 95 -22.74 13.15 -8.46
C PRO A 95 -23.45 12.07 -7.65
N PHE A 96 -23.37 12.14 -6.32
CA PHE A 96 -24.09 11.19 -5.47
C PHE A 96 -25.53 11.63 -5.22
N TYR A 97 -26.47 10.68 -5.35
CA TYR A 97 -27.84 10.91 -4.92
C TYR A 97 -27.90 11.05 -3.39
N THR A 98 -28.87 11.83 -2.90
CA THR A 98 -29.16 11.97 -1.47
C THR A 98 -30.55 11.43 -1.17
N SER A 99 -30.67 10.53 -0.20
CA SER A 99 -31.98 10.04 0.23
C SER A 99 -32.81 11.15 0.89
N THR A 100 -34.11 11.19 0.62
CA THR A 100 -35.07 12.13 1.24
C THR A 100 -35.61 11.64 2.59
N THR A 101 -35.17 10.48 3.07
CA THR A 101 -35.58 9.89 4.36
C THR A 101 -34.75 10.41 5.53
N SER A 102 -35.28 10.30 6.76
CA SER A 102 -34.62 10.74 8.01
C SER A 102 -33.22 10.15 8.26
N ASN A 103 -32.92 8.97 7.69
CA ASN A 103 -31.56 8.45 7.61
C ASN A 103 -30.93 8.91 6.29
N ILE A 104 -30.25 10.06 6.33
CA ILE A 104 -29.55 10.61 5.17
C ILE A 104 -28.37 9.68 4.85
N THR A 105 -28.50 8.90 3.78
CA THR A 105 -27.40 8.15 3.17
C THR A 105 -27.13 8.75 1.79
N THR A 106 -25.95 9.31 1.59
CA THR A 106 -25.52 9.88 0.30
C THR A 106 -24.73 8.82 -0.48
N GLY A 107 -25.11 8.56 -1.73
CA GLY A 107 -24.39 7.66 -2.66
C GLY A 107 -24.44 6.17 -2.30
N LEU A 108 -25.29 5.74 -1.37
CA LEU A 108 -25.34 4.34 -0.94
C LEU A 108 -25.83 3.42 -2.06
N GLY A 109 -24.99 2.47 -2.49
CA GLY A 109 -25.35 1.53 -3.57
C GLY A 109 -25.29 2.14 -4.97
N GLN A 110 -24.85 3.40 -5.11
CA GLN A 110 -24.60 4.00 -6.41
C GLN A 110 -23.38 3.37 -7.08
N VAL A 111 -23.52 3.02 -8.36
CA VAL A 111 -22.43 2.47 -9.16
C VAL A 111 -21.36 3.54 -9.38
N ARG A 112 -20.09 3.14 -9.27
CA ARG A 112 -18.92 3.95 -9.62
C ARG A 112 -18.05 3.20 -10.62
N MET A 113 -17.32 3.92 -11.43
CA MET A 113 -16.30 3.34 -12.31
C MET A 113 -15.00 3.20 -11.53
N CYS A 114 -14.57 1.96 -11.31
CA CYS A 114 -13.36 1.66 -10.55
C CYS A 114 -12.32 0.95 -11.42
N ARG A 115 -11.04 1.15 -11.13
CA ARG A 115 -9.98 0.23 -11.60
C ARG A 115 -10.11 -1.10 -10.86
N SER A 116 -9.73 -2.20 -11.52
CA SER A 116 -9.72 -3.53 -10.89
C SER A 116 -8.59 -3.62 -9.87
N TRP A 117 -8.95 -3.87 -8.60
CA TRP A 117 -8.00 -4.13 -7.53
C TRP A 117 -7.18 -5.39 -7.82
N ASP A 118 -7.86 -6.48 -8.20
CA ASP A 118 -7.24 -7.77 -8.46
C ASP A 118 -6.18 -7.69 -9.56
N ARG A 119 -6.48 -7.04 -10.69
CA ARG A 119 -5.48 -6.87 -11.77
C ARG A 119 -4.28 -6.04 -11.34
N LEU A 120 -4.48 -5.04 -10.49
CA LEU A 120 -3.37 -4.25 -9.97
C LEU A 120 -2.50 -5.11 -9.05
N THR A 121 -3.11 -5.88 -8.16
CA THR A 121 -2.42 -6.77 -7.24
C THR A 121 -1.70 -7.90 -7.97
N ASP A 122 -2.29 -8.47 -9.02
CA ASP A 122 -1.67 -9.51 -9.85
C ASP A 122 -0.38 -9.00 -10.49
N TRP A 123 -0.44 -7.81 -11.13
CA TRP A 123 0.74 -7.17 -11.69
C TRP A 123 1.80 -6.84 -10.63
N ALA A 124 1.36 -6.41 -9.45
CA ALA A 124 2.27 -6.12 -8.34
C ALA A 124 3.02 -7.38 -7.87
N ASN A 125 2.32 -8.51 -7.80
CA ASN A 125 2.90 -9.80 -7.46
C ASN A 125 3.90 -10.30 -8.52
N GLU A 126 3.65 -10.05 -9.81
CA GLU A 126 4.62 -10.32 -10.87
C GLU A 126 5.91 -9.50 -10.70
N GLN A 127 5.80 -8.29 -10.14
CA GLN A 127 6.90 -7.35 -9.90
C GLN A 127 7.36 -7.32 -8.44
N GLN A 128 7.03 -8.31 -7.62
CA GLN A 128 7.30 -8.30 -6.18
C GLN A 128 8.75 -7.93 -5.80
N ALA A 129 8.90 -7.13 -4.74
CA ALA A 129 10.20 -6.75 -4.20
C ALA A 129 10.67 -7.67 -3.05
N CYS A 130 10.11 -8.87 -2.89
CA CYS A 130 10.33 -9.71 -1.70
C CYS A 130 9.98 -9.01 -0.37
N PHE A 131 9.08 -8.03 -0.44
CA PHE A 131 8.66 -7.25 0.72
C PHE A 131 7.62 -8.02 1.55
N GLY A 132 7.72 -7.93 2.87
CA GLY A 132 6.74 -8.49 3.80
C GLY A 132 6.55 -7.60 5.02
N TYR A 133 5.30 -7.45 5.45
CA TYR A 133 5.00 -6.86 6.75
C TYR A 133 5.48 -7.80 7.86
N ILE A 134 6.48 -7.34 8.58
CA ILE A 134 7.00 -8.00 9.76
C ILE A 134 6.34 -7.41 11.01
N ASN A 135 6.23 -8.23 12.04
CA ASN A 135 5.73 -7.76 13.31
C ASN A 135 6.71 -6.73 13.90
N GLU A 136 6.33 -5.45 13.84
CA GLU A 136 7.12 -4.31 14.30
C GLU A 136 7.42 -4.38 15.81
N THR A 137 6.70 -5.21 16.58
CA THR A 137 6.98 -5.46 18.00
C THR A 137 8.16 -6.41 18.25
N GLN A 138 8.72 -7.04 17.21
CA GLN A 138 9.88 -7.93 17.32
C GLN A 138 11.24 -7.22 17.09
N GLY A 139 11.27 -5.88 17.08
CA GLY A 139 12.53 -5.12 17.08
C GLY A 139 13.29 -5.18 15.76
N VAL A 140 12.58 -5.10 14.64
CA VAL A 140 13.25 -5.04 13.34
C VAL A 140 13.61 -3.59 13.02
N ASP A 141 14.85 -3.23 13.32
CA ASP A 141 15.32 -1.85 13.24
C ASP A 141 15.77 -1.44 11.83
N ALA A 142 16.09 -2.40 10.95
CA ALA A 142 16.60 -2.12 9.61
C ALA A 142 15.53 -2.31 8.53
N VAL A 143 15.38 -1.29 7.66
CA VAL A 143 14.42 -1.31 6.53
C VAL A 143 14.64 -2.52 5.61
N ILE A 144 15.91 -2.94 5.42
CA ILE A 144 16.29 -4.06 4.56
C ILE A 144 15.70 -5.40 5.00
N ASP A 145 15.48 -5.60 6.30
CA ASP A 145 14.91 -6.85 6.82
C ASP A 145 13.45 -7.06 6.38
N ARG A 146 12.77 -6.02 5.90
CA ARG A 146 11.43 -6.12 5.30
C ARG A 146 11.46 -6.72 3.90
N PHE A 147 12.61 -6.79 3.24
CA PHE A 147 12.77 -7.26 1.85
C PHE A 147 13.25 -8.71 1.74
N ARG A 148 13.24 -9.47 2.86
CA ARG A 148 13.73 -10.85 2.92
C ARG A 148 12.65 -11.94 2.73
N TYR A 149 11.49 -11.56 2.19
CA TYR A 149 10.31 -12.42 2.11
C TYR A 149 9.96 -12.81 0.67
N CYS A 150 10.96 -13.27 -0.10
CA CYS A 150 10.70 -13.77 -1.44
C CYS A 150 9.83 -15.06 -1.41
N PRO A 151 8.77 -15.16 -2.24
CA PRO A 151 8.13 -16.40 -2.64
C PRO A 151 9.11 -17.49 -3.09
N LYS A 152 8.73 -18.75 -2.92
CA LYS A 152 9.61 -19.92 -3.16
C LYS A 152 10.03 -20.08 -4.62
N ASP A 153 9.20 -19.61 -5.53
CA ASP A 153 9.36 -19.63 -6.98
C ASP A 153 9.96 -18.33 -7.53
N SER A 154 10.26 -17.35 -6.66
CA SER A 154 10.83 -16.08 -7.09
C SER A 154 12.24 -16.26 -7.65
N PRO A 155 12.56 -15.64 -8.80
CA PRO A 155 13.94 -15.58 -9.30
C PRO A 155 14.87 -14.80 -8.36
N LEU A 156 14.30 -13.92 -7.52
CA LEU A 156 15.02 -13.11 -6.54
C LEU A 156 15.38 -13.88 -5.26
N LEU A 157 14.83 -15.10 -5.07
CA LEU A 157 15.02 -15.87 -3.84
C LEU A 157 16.48 -16.26 -3.60
N LYS A 158 17.19 -16.70 -4.64
CA LYS A 158 18.58 -17.12 -4.52
C LYS A 158 19.50 -15.93 -4.18
N PRO A 159 19.48 -14.81 -4.94
CA PRO A 159 20.27 -13.62 -4.60
C PRO A 159 19.97 -13.07 -3.20
N MET A 160 18.70 -13.03 -2.78
CA MET A 160 18.31 -12.60 -1.44
C MET A 160 18.93 -13.48 -0.34
N ARG A 161 18.96 -14.81 -0.52
CA ARG A 161 19.56 -15.75 0.45
C ARG A 161 21.08 -15.69 0.52
N GLU A 162 21.75 -15.22 -0.53
CA GLU A 162 23.21 -15.09 -0.53
C GLU A 162 23.67 -13.82 0.22
N TYR A 163 22.78 -12.82 0.33
CA TYR A 163 23.07 -11.58 1.03
C TYR A 163 22.92 -11.66 2.55
N PHE A 164 21.87 -12.35 3.04
CA PHE A 164 21.57 -12.53 4.47
C PHE A 164 22.19 -13.80 5.05
#